data_AF-A0A4P6YX59-F1
#
_entry.id   AF-A0A4P6YX59-F1
#
_cell.length_a   1.000
_cell.length_b   1.000
_cell.length_c   1.000
_cell.angle_alpha   90.00
_cell.angle_beta   90.00
_cell.angle_gamma   90.00
#
_symmetry.space_group_name_H-M   'P 1'
#
loop_
_entity.id
_entity.type
_entity.pdbx_description
1 polymer ?
#
loop_
_entity_poly.entity_id
_entity_poly.type
_entity_poly.pdbx_seq_one_letter_code
_entity_poly.pdbx_strand_id
1 'polypeptide(L)'
;MRDYVNENVKIPMKDFAIPGEMITTRLQADHIVPFDKIVTLDGFDKLTLEQQKAVVNYKANFTPLSSTANKSKGSKTIEEWTMYKKKGIKINPEYRKLMMVQEKKLEKVLQKLIYNYMKGS
;
A
#
# COMPACT_ATOMS: atom_id res chain seq x y z
N MET A 1 -13.82 -9.00 0.34
CA MET A 1 -13.62 -7.63 -0.21
C MET A 1 -12.96 -6.77 0.87
N ARG A 2 -11.94 -5.96 0.57
CA ARG A 2 -11.25 -5.10 1.57
C ARG A 2 -12.03 -3.80 1.82
N ASP A 3 -13.35 -3.93 2.01
CA ASP A 3 -14.27 -2.77 2.07
C ASP A 3 -14.10 -1.93 3.34
N TYR A 4 -13.40 -2.43 4.35
CA TYR A 4 -13.12 -1.71 5.59
C TYR A 4 -12.40 -0.36 5.36
N VAL A 5 -11.70 -0.19 4.23
CA VAL A 5 -11.08 1.10 3.87
C VAL A 5 -12.09 2.20 3.53
N ASN A 6 -13.37 1.86 3.39
CA ASN A 6 -14.48 2.78 3.16
C ASN A 6 -15.35 3.00 4.42
N GLU A 7 -15.03 2.38 5.55
CA GLU A 7 -15.77 2.59 6.80
C GLU A 7 -15.68 4.05 7.24
N ASN A 8 -16.84 4.67 7.51
CA ASN A 8 -16.96 6.07 7.91
C ASN A 8 -16.44 7.13 6.90
N VAL A 9 -16.21 6.74 5.65
CA VAL A 9 -15.77 7.67 4.60
C VAL A 9 -16.97 8.45 4.05
N LYS A 10 -16.87 9.78 4.08
CA LYS A 10 -17.84 10.69 3.43
C LYS A 10 -17.20 11.30 2.18
N ILE A 11 -17.83 11.05 1.03
CA ILE A 11 -17.45 11.61 -0.27
C ILE A 11 -18.51 12.63 -0.73
N PRO A 12 -18.13 13.70 -1.46
CA PRO A 12 -16.79 13.97 -1.97
C PRO A 12 -15.83 14.51 -0.90
N MET A 13 -14.54 14.21 -1.04
CA MET A 13 -13.48 14.75 -0.18
C MET A 13 -12.25 15.12 -1.02
N LYS A 14 -11.38 16.00 -0.50
CA LYS A 14 -10.10 16.32 -1.15
C LYS A 14 -9.23 15.07 -1.23
N ASP A 15 -8.57 14.84 -2.36
CA ASP A 15 -7.59 13.77 -2.49
C ASP A 15 -6.35 14.11 -1.66
N PHE A 16 -6.11 13.30 -0.62
CA PHE A 16 -5.03 13.51 0.33
C PHE A 16 -3.66 13.19 -0.26
N ALA A 17 -3.59 12.37 -1.32
CA ALA A 17 -2.35 11.98 -1.98
C ALA A 17 -2.03 12.86 -3.20
N ILE A 18 -3.05 13.27 -3.97
CA ILE A 18 -2.91 14.13 -5.15
C ILE A 18 -3.54 15.51 -4.89
N PRO A 19 -2.74 16.53 -4.49
CA PRO A 19 -3.27 17.86 -4.22
C PRO A 19 -4.07 18.45 -5.38
N GLY A 20 -5.23 19.04 -5.06
CA GLY A 20 -6.11 19.68 -6.05
C GLY A 20 -7.12 18.73 -6.71
N GLU A 21 -6.98 17.41 -6.56
CA GLU A 21 -7.99 16.45 -7.01
C GLU A 21 -9.05 16.18 -5.91
N MET A 22 -10.19 15.62 -6.33
CA MET A 22 -11.29 15.22 -5.45
C MET A 22 -11.53 13.72 -5.55
N ILE A 23 -11.81 13.10 -4.42
CA ILE A 23 -12.30 11.72 -4.31
C ILE A 23 -13.82 11.79 -4.34
N THR A 24 -14.41 11.32 -5.44
CA THR A 24 -15.88 11.32 -5.66
C THR A 24 -16.47 9.92 -5.71
N THR A 25 -15.63 8.87 -5.63
CA THR A 25 -16.02 7.47 -5.68
C THR A 25 -15.38 6.69 -4.53
N ARG A 26 -15.80 5.44 -4.32
CA ARG A 26 -15.27 4.58 -3.26
C ARG A 26 -13.75 4.45 -3.35
N LEU A 27 -13.11 4.44 -2.18
CA LEU A 27 -11.68 4.21 -2.03
C LEU A 27 -11.34 2.76 -2.36
N GLN A 28 -10.13 2.56 -2.85
CA GLN A 28 -9.53 1.26 -3.10
C GLN A 28 -8.48 0.96 -2.02
N ALA A 29 -8.34 -0.31 -1.65
CA ALA A 29 -7.28 -0.76 -0.75
C ALA A 29 -6.01 -0.99 -1.57
N ASP A 30 -5.03 -0.10 -1.42
CA ASP A 30 -3.72 -0.21 -2.04
C ASP A 30 -2.68 -0.75 -1.06
N HIS A 31 -1.69 -1.47 -1.58
CA HIS A 31 -0.58 -2.00 -0.80
C HIS A 31 0.38 -0.90 -0.37
N ILE A 32 0.65 -0.77 0.94
CA ILE A 32 1.64 0.19 1.45
C ILE A 32 3.05 -0.26 1.04
N VAL A 33 3.45 -1.48 1.40
CA VAL A 33 4.61 -2.18 0.81
C VAL A 33 4.13 -2.87 -0.47
N PRO A 34 4.63 -2.49 -1.66
CA PRO A 34 4.14 -3.03 -2.93
C PRO A 34 4.32 -4.55 -3.04
N PHE A 35 3.39 -5.22 -3.72
CA PHE A 35 3.46 -6.66 -3.96
C PHE A 35 4.82 -7.11 -4.50
N ASP A 36 5.34 -6.42 -5.52
CA ASP A 36 6.65 -6.72 -6.14
C ASP A 36 7.81 -6.67 -5.13
N LYS A 37 7.71 -5.82 -4.10
CA LYS A 37 8.68 -5.77 -3.01
C LYS A 37 8.51 -6.94 -2.05
N ILE A 38 7.27 -7.29 -1.71
CA ILE A 38 6.97 -8.40 -0.78
C ILE A 38 7.54 -9.73 -1.30
N VAL A 39 7.38 -10.01 -2.59
CA VAL A 39 7.83 -11.30 -3.16
C VAL A 39 9.36 -11.43 -3.21
N THR A 40 10.09 -10.34 -3.00
CA THR A 40 11.57 -10.32 -2.90
C THR A 40 12.08 -10.42 -1.46
N LEU A 41 11.19 -10.44 -0.46
CA LEU A 41 11.59 -10.59 0.94
C LEU A 41 12.16 -11.99 1.18
N ASP A 42 13.22 -12.03 2.00
CA ASP A 42 13.98 -13.25 2.23
C ASP A 42 13.09 -14.36 2.80
N GLY A 43 13.09 -15.51 2.12
CA GLY A 43 12.31 -16.70 2.49
C GLY A 43 10.85 -16.71 2.01
N PHE A 44 10.37 -15.67 1.31
CA PHE A 44 8.99 -15.66 0.78
C PHE A 44 8.73 -16.82 -0.20
N ASP A 45 9.72 -17.13 -1.04
CA ASP A 45 9.71 -18.22 -2.02
C ASP A 45 9.64 -19.62 -1.38
N LYS A 46 10.03 -19.74 -0.10
CA LYS A 46 10.01 -20.99 0.66
C LYS A 46 8.66 -21.25 1.35
N LEU A 47 7.76 -20.28 1.36
CA LEU A 47 6.45 -20.40 1.97
C LEU A 47 5.50 -21.24 1.11
N THR A 48 4.54 -21.91 1.75
CA THR A 48 3.42 -22.53 1.02
C THR A 48 2.56 -21.46 0.35
N LEU A 49 1.78 -21.83 -0.66
CA LEU A 49 0.89 -20.89 -1.36
C LEU A 49 -0.07 -20.17 -0.39
N GLU A 50 -0.59 -20.87 0.62
CA GLU A 50 -1.48 -20.28 1.62
C GLU A 50 -0.76 -19.30 2.55
N GLN A 51 0.48 -19.58 2.93
CA GLN A 51 1.31 -18.65 3.69
C GLN A 51 1.71 -17.42 2.85
N GLN A 52 2.08 -17.60 1.58
CA GLN A 52 2.34 -16.50 0.65
C GLN A 52 1.11 -15.59 0.53
N LYS A 53 -0.09 -16.19 0.32
CA LYS A 53 -1.37 -15.45 0.31
C LYS A 53 -1.58 -14.70 1.62
N ALA A 54 -1.28 -15.28 2.78
CA ALA A 54 -1.43 -14.60 4.06
C ALA A 54 -0.51 -13.39 4.21
N VAL A 55 0.75 -13.49 3.76
CA VAL A 55 1.72 -12.38 3.79
C VAL A 55 1.30 -11.24 2.85
N VAL A 56 0.96 -11.54 1.59
CA VAL A 56 0.57 -10.50 0.61
C VAL A 56 -0.78 -9.86 0.94
N ASN A 57 -1.64 -10.57 1.68
CA ASN A 57 -2.94 -10.09 2.15
C ASN A 57 -2.92 -9.61 3.61
N TYR A 58 -1.74 -9.37 4.18
CA TYR A 58 -1.64 -8.89 5.56
C TYR A 58 -2.42 -7.59 5.73
N LYS A 59 -3.46 -7.60 6.56
CA LYS A 59 -4.48 -6.52 6.63
C LYS A 59 -3.86 -5.14 6.88
N ALA A 60 -2.82 -5.06 7.71
CA ALA A 60 -2.16 -3.80 8.02
C ALA A 60 -1.32 -3.23 6.87
N ASN A 61 -1.05 -4.00 5.82
CA ASN A 61 -0.32 -3.55 4.64
C ASN A 61 -1.23 -2.87 3.59
N PHE A 62 -2.46 -2.52 3.95
CA PHE A 62 -3.36 -1.79 3.07
C PHE A 62 -3.66 -0.38 3.58
N THR A 63 -3.71 0.57 2.65
CA THR A 63 -4.16 1.94 2.89
C THR A 63 -5.29 2.29 1.92
N PRO A 64 -6.27 3.11 2.32
CA PRO A 64 -7.18 3.71 1.35
C PRO A 64 -6.40 4.58 0.36
N LEU A 65 -6.78 4.51 -0.91
CA LEU A 65 -6.42 5.47 -1.96
C LEU A 65 -7.62 5.71 -2.88
N SER A 66 -7.69 6.89 -3.52
CA SER A 66 -8.60 7.08 -4.65
C SER A 66 -8.20 6.16 -5.80
N SER A 67 -9.15 5.80 -6.67
CA SER A 67 -8.83 5.00 -7.88
C SER A 67 -7.74 5.66 -8.75
N THR A 68 -7.76 6.99 -8.85
CA THR A 68 -6.75 7.77 -9.58
C THR A 68 -5.38 7.69 -8.89
N ALA A 69 -5.32 7.87 -7.57
CA ALA A 69 -4.08 7.78 -6.80
C ALA A 69 -3.49 6.37 -6.84
N ASN A 70 -4.32 5.35 -6.63
CA ASN A 70 -3.93 3.94 -6.70
C ASN A 70 -3.31 3.61 -8.07
N LYS A 71 -4.00 3.95 -9.17
CA LYS A 71 -3.48 3.77 -10.53
C LYS A 71 -2.19 4.57 -10.77
N SER A 72 -2.07 5.77 -10.21
CA SER A 72 -0.86 6.58 -10.35
C SER A 72 0.34 5.96 -9.65
N LYS A 73 0.15 5.38 -8.47
CA LYS A 73 1.21 4.71 -7.71
C LYS A 73 1.64 3.43 -8.44
N GLY A 74 0.69 2.52 -8.69
CA GLY A 74 0.97 1.19 -9.22
C GLY A 74 1.88 0.39 -8.28
N SER A 75 2.86 -0.34 -8.83
CA SER A 75 3.82 -1.12 -8.04
C SER A 75 4.98 -0.33 -7.43
N LYS A 76 5.00 1.00 -7.62
CA LYS A 76 6.05 1.86 -7.03
C LYS A 76 5.98 1.85 -5.51
N THR A 77 7.15 1.91 -4.89
CA THR A 77 7.28 2.31 -3.49
C THR A 77 6.79 3.74 -3.28
N ILE A 78 6.53 4.12 -2.02
CA ILE A 78 6.16 5.50 -1.69
C ILE A 78 7.32 6.46 -2.04
N GLU A 79 8.56 6.01 -1.91
CA GLU A 79 9.78 6.76 -2.26
C GLU A 79 9.89 7.03 -3.77
N GLU A 80 9.48 6.08 -4.62
CA GLU A 80 9.49 6.25 -6.08
C GLU A 80 8.27 7.03 -6.60
N TRP A 81 7.13 6.97 -5.90
CA TRP A 81 5.90 7.65 -6.31
C TRP A 81 5.90 9.13 -5.95
N THR A 82 6.61 9.93 -6.74
CA THR A 82 6.85 11.37 -6.51
C THR A 82 5.83 12.29 -7.18
N MET A 83 5.19 11.84 -8.29
CA MET A 83 4.35 12.68 -9.13
C MET A 83 3.17 11.92 -9.74
N TYR A 84 2.00 12.57 -9.77
CA TYR A 84 0.90 12.20 -10.64
C TYR A 84 1.19 12.69 -12.07
N LYS A 85 1.85 11.82 -12.85
CA LYS A 85 2.41 12.16 -14.17
C LYS A 85 1.39 12.78 -15.15
N LYS A 86 0.13 12.31 -15.13
CA LYS A 86 -0.90 12.76 -16.09
C LYS A 86 -1.15 14.27 -16.03
N LYS A 87 -1.01 14.90 -14.85
CA LYS A 87 -1.24 16.34 -14.65
C LYS A 87 0.00 17.10 -14.18
N GLY A 88 1.16 16.44 -14.08
CA GLY A 88 2.38 17.06 -13.56
C GLY A 88 2.29 17.48 -12.08
N ILE A 89 1.36 16.90 -11.30
CA ILE A 89 1.12 17.27 -9.91
C ILE A 89 2.06 16.47 -9.02
N LYS A 90 2.86 17.14 -8.18
CA LYS A 90 3.65 16.47 -7.14
C LYS A 90 2.71 15.81 -6.14
N ILE A 91 2.97 14.54 -5.82
CA ILE A 91 2.24 13.85 -4.75
C ILE A 91 2.51 14.58 -3.44
N ASN A 92 1.48 14.69 -2.60
CA ASN A 92 1.52 15.46 -1.35
C ASN A 92 2.75 15.07 -0.49
N PRO A 93 3.70 15.99 -0.24
CA PRO A 93 4.95 15.66 0.44
C PRO A 93 4.76 15.20 1.89
N GLU A 94 3.79 15.76 2.62
CA GLU A 94 3.51 15.35 4.00
C GLU A 94 2.91 13.94 4.05
N TYR A 95 1.96 13.67 3.14
CA TYR A 95 1.42 12.32 2.98
C TYR A 95 2.53 11.31 2.65
N ARG A 96 3.40 11.63 1.69
CA ARG A 96 4.53 10.75 1.33
C ARG A 96 5.45 10.51 2.50
N LYS A 97 5.85 11.55 3.23
CA LYS A 97 6.75 11.42 4.39
C LYS A 97 6.18 10.46 5.44
N LEU A 98 4.89 10.60 5.75
CA LEU A 98 4.18 9.70 6.66
C LEU A 98 4.18 8.26 6.13
N MET A 99 3.81 8.07 4.87
CA MET A 99 3.68 6.74 4.27
C MET A 99 5.02 6.04 4.05
N MET A 100 6.11 6.76 3.78
CA MET A 100 7.47 6.19 3.71
C MET A 100 7.90 5.60 5.06
N VAL A 101 7.54 6.26 6.17
CA VAL A 101 7.81 5.72 7.51
C VAL A 101 7.00 4.45 7.75
N GLN A 102 5.74 4.42 7.31
CA GLN A 102 4.90 3.23 7.47
C GLN A 102 5.34 2.07 6.57
N GLU A 103 5.72 2.34 5.32
CA GLU A 103 6.27 1.36 4.38
C GLU A 103 7.50 0.68 4.98
N LYS A 104 8.48 1.45 5.48
CA LYS A 104 9.67 0.90 6.14
C LYS A 104 9.38 0.08 7.40
N LYS A 105 8.36 0.47 8.18
CA LYS A 105 7.93 -0.31 9.36
C LYS A 105 7.26 -1.61 8.94
N LEU A 106 6.35 -1.55 7.97
CA LEU A 106 5.61 -2.71 7.48
C LEU A 106 6.50 -3.71 6.77
N GLU A 107 7.52 -3.27 6.03
CA GLU A 107 8.51 -4.17 5.41
C GLU A 107 9.16 -5.07 6.46
N LYS A 108 9.57 -4.50 7.61
CA LYS A 108 10.12 -5.26 8.74
C LYS A 108 9.10 -6.21 9.37
N VAL A 109 7.84 -5.79 9.50
CA VAL A 109 6.76 -6.63 10.02
C VAL A 109 6.49 -7.83 9.11
N LEU A 110 6.43 -7.60 7.80
CA LEU A 110 6.23 -8.64 6.80
C LEU A 110 7.41 -9.61 6.76
N GLN A 111 8.64 -9.11 6.82
CA GLN A 111 9.84 -9.96 6.91
C GLN A 111 9.81 -10.86 8.16
N LYS A 112 9.41 -10.30 9.32
CA LYS A 112 9.26 -11.08 10.54
C LYS A 112 8.14 -12.13 10.43
N LEU A 113 7.03 -11.79 9.76
CA LEU A 113 5.93 -12.73 9.52
C LEU A 113 6.38 -13.92 8.67
N ILE A 114 7.16 -13.67 7.61
CA ILE A 114 7.76 -14.72 6.77
C ILE A 114 8.64 -15.65 7.61
N TYR A 115 9.56 -15.08 8.40
CA TYR A 115 10.42 -15.87 9.29
C TYR A 115 9.66 -16.67 10.34
N ASN A 116 8.54 -16.16 10.84
CA ASN A 116 7.70 -16.91 11.77
C ASN A 116 7.07 -18.14 11.12
N TYR A 117 6.61 -18.04 9.87
CA TYR A 117 6.10 -19.21 9.14
C TYR A 117 7.19 -20.25 8.92
N MET A 118 8.41 -19.82 8.59
CA MET A 118 9.54 -20.74 8.38
C MET A 118 10.00 -21.46 9.66
N LYS A 119 9.89 -20.81 10.82
CA LYS A 119 10.28 -21.42 12.11
C LYS A 119 9.28 -22.44 12.64
N GLY A 120 8.04 -22.39 12.17
CA GLY A 120 6.96 -23.32 12.55
C GLY A 120 6.65 -24.36 11.49
N SER A 121 7.52 -24.53 10.50
CA SER A 121 7.42 -25.55 9.42
C SER A 121 8.31 -26.75 9.71
#